data_AF-A0A5C6ZU97-F1
#
_entry.id   AF-A0A5C6ZU97-F1
#
_cell.length_a   1.000
_cell.length_b   1.000
_cell.length_c   1.000
_cell.angle_alpha   90.00
_cell.angle_beta   90.00
_cell.angle_gamma   90.00
#
_symmetry.space_group_name_H-M   'P 1'
#
loop_
_entity.id
_entity.type
_entity.pdbx_description
1 polymer ?
#
loop_
_entity_poly.entity_id
_entity_poly.type
_entity_poly.pdbx_seq_one_letter_code
_entity_poly.pdbx_strand_id
1 'polypeptide(L)'
;MKRTLVRYRNSAFGRYVIRNQKYAPILFFMGGFIFDTLTLGRIDRVYDTVVLCSHMTLLSITLYLYNTVNDDKWEGTFIRRYSEYFPLAIQFFFGALSSAFVIYFFRSVSMSKTMIFFILLVLLLFANEFLKKKISNKYLQFSVYFFISFTFFAFMIPTLIRQMNTFIFIISGLVSLGCTLALIRFIYRSSPGTRAEISLKKLMSIIFCIYITINVFYYFNLIPPVPLALDTGLVAHDVRKINNEYIVTYEKDQWYVFWRKHNIKFHRQADQRVYVFTSVFAPTDLKKAIFHRWKRYNPETGKWEVTDDLGFEVAGGRDRGFRGYTYKNNLEEGQWKVDVITEEELVLGVVDFVIKNTSESYKKGMVKKTF
;
A
#
# COMPACT_ATOMS: atom_id res chain seq x y z
N MET A 1 -16.76 -41.89 -7.28
CA MET A 1 -16.89 -40.41 -7.40
C MET A 1 -18.30 -39.90 -7.77
N LYS A 2 -19.07 -40.53 -8.67
CA LYS A 2 -20.36 -39.95 -9.13
C LYS A 2 -21.48 -39.89 -8.07
N ARG A 3 -21.60 -40.86 -7.15
CA ARG A 3 -22.68 -40.87 -6.13
C ARG A 3 -22.55 -39.82 -5.04
N THR A 4 -21.33 -39.51 -4.59
CA THR A 4 -21.07 -38.49 -3.54
C THR A 4 -21.31 -37.07 -4.06
N LEU A 5 -20.92 -36.77 -5.30
CA LEU A 5 -21.21 -35.51 -5.97
C LEU A 5 -22.71 -35.25 -6.13
N VAL A 6 -23.50 -36.27 -6.50
CA VAL A 6 -24.97 -36.17 -6.61
C VAL A 6 -25.62 -35.96 -5.25
N ARG A 7 -25.13 -36.62 -4.19
CA ARG A 7 -25.60 -36.44 -2.81
C ARG A 7 -25.33 -35.03 -2.28
N TYR A 8 -24.15 -34.47 -2.59
CA TYR A 8 -23.79 -33.09 -2.27
C TYR A 8 -24.71 -32.10 -3.02
N ARG A 9 -24.91 -32.30 -4.34
CA ARG A 9 -25.76 -31.45 -5.17
C ARG A 9 -27.21 -31.37 -4.69
N ASN A 10 -27.73 -32.47 -4.14
CA ASN A 10 -29.12 -32.57 -3.65
C ASN A 10 -29.27 -32.22 -2.16
N SER A 11 -28.17 -32.01 -1.42
CA SER A 11 -28.22 -31.55 -0.04
C SER A 11 -28.75 -30.11 0.06
N ALA A 12 -29.32 -29.74 1.21
CA ALA A 12 -29.76 -28.36 1.46
C ALA A 12 -28.60 -27.36 1.28
N PHE A 13 -27.40 -27.74 1.74
CA PHE A 13 -26.18 -26.97 1.59
C PHE A 13 -25.73 -26.85 0.13
N GLY A 14 -25.69 -27.94 -0.64
CA GLY A 14 -25.31 -27.90 -2.05
C GLY A 14 -26.28 -27.11 -2.92
N ARG A 15 -27.59 -27.19 -2.66
CA ARG A 15 -28.59 -26.34 -3.32
C ARG A 15 -28.44 -24.86 -2.96
N TYR A 16 -28.11 -24.55 -1.71
CA TYR A 16 -27.80 -23.18 -1.28
C TYR A 16 -26.54 -22.63 -1.94
N VAL A 17 -25.46 -23.42 -2.02
CA VAL A 17 -24.20 -23.04 -2.68
C VAL A 17 -24.41 -22.82 -4.18
N ILE A 18 -25.15 -23.70 -4.86
CA ILE A 18 -25.45 -23.55 -6.29
C ILE A 18 -26.34 -22.33 -6.55
N ARG A 19 -27.34 -22.09 -5.70
CA ARG A 19 -28.22 -20.91 -5.81
C ARG A 19 -27.44 -19.59 -5.61
N ASN A 20 -26.40 -19.60 -4.79
CA ASN A 20 -25.54 -18.45 -4.50
C ASN A 20 -24.19 -18.47 -5.24
N GLN A 21 -24.03 -19.34 -6.24
CA GLN A 21 -22.77 -19.51 -6.96
C GLN A 21 -22.29 -18.23 -7.65
N LYS A 22 -23.22 -17.30 -7.96
CA LYS A 22 -22.93 -15.95 -8.47
C LYS A 22 -22.04 -15.13 -7.52
N TYR A 23 -22.09 -15.40 -6.22
CA TYR A 23 -21.29 -14.71 -5.19
C TYR A 23 -20.01 -15.47 -4.83
N ALA A 24 -19.84 -16.73 -5.26
CA ALA A 24 -18.68 -17.54 -4.93
C ALA A 24 -17.35 -16.86 -5.31
N PRO A 25 -17.19 -16.24 -6.49
CA PRO A 25 -15.95 -15.56 -6.83
C PRO A 25 -15.63 -14.37 -5.90
N ILE A 26 -16.66 -13.60 -5.50
CA ILE A 26 -16.53 -12.49 -4.55
C ILE A 26 -16.09 -13.01 -3.17
N LEU A 27 -16.66 -14.14 -2.72
CA LEU A 27 -16.30 -14.77 -1.45
C LEU A 27 -14.87 -15.33 -1.48
N PHE A 28 -14.44 -15.97 -2.56
CA PHE A 28 -13.06 -16.44 -2.73
C PHE A 28 -12.08 -15.28 -2.79
N PHE A 29 -12.43 -14.20 -3.49
CA PHE A 29 -11.66 -12.97 -3.53
C PHE A 29 -11.50 -12.35 -2.14
N MET A 30 -12.60 -12.18 -1.38
CA MET A 30 -12.55 -11.66 -0.01
C MET A 30 -11.75 -12.58 0.91
N GLY A 31 -11.91 -13.90 0.78
CA GLY A 31 -11.14 -14.89 1.54
C GLY A 31 -9.64 -14.82 1.24
N GLY A 32 -9.26 -14.69 -0.03
CA GLY A 32 -7.87 -14.48 -0.45
C GLY A 32 -7.30 -13.18 0.11
N PHE A 33 -8.05 -12.08 0.00
CA PHE A 33 -7.64 -10.78 0.55
C PHE A 33 -7.48 -10.82 2.09
N ILE A 34 -8.38 -11.49 2.81
CA ILE A 34 -8.26 -11.69 4.26
C ILE A 34 -7.03 -12.54 4.58
N PHE A 35 -6.80 -13.62 3.84
CA PHE A 35 -5.61 -14.45 4.00
C PHE A 35 -4.33 -13.63 3.78
N ASP A 36 -4.26 -12.87 2.70
CA ASP A 36 -3.14 -11.98 2.39
C ASP A 36 -2.92 -10.94 3.49
N THR A 37 -4.00 -10.37 4.05
CA THR A 37 -3.93 -9.42 5.16
C THR A 37 -3.33 -10.05 6.43
N LEU A 38 -3.61 -11.33 6.68
CA LEU A 38 -3.08 -12.07 7.81
C LEU A 38 -1.64 -12.55 7.59
N THR A 39 -1.26 -12.89 6.36
CA THR A 39 0.08 -13.40 6.03
C THR A 39 1.09 -12.29 5.76
N LEU A 40 0.69 -11.22 5.07
CA LEU A 40 1.55 -10.07 4.71
C LEU A 40 1.62 -9.09 5.89
N GLY A 41 2.30 -9.53 6.95
CA GLY A 41 2.44 -8.76 8.18
C GLY A 41 3.53 -7.67 8.11
N ARG A 42 4.62 -7.92 7.37
CA ARG A 42 5.82 -7.06 7.36
C ARG A 42 6.51 -7.07 5.99
N ILE A 43 6.31 -5.96 5.28
CA ILE A 43 6.95 -5.54 4.01
C ILE A 43 8.39 -6.02 3.81
N ASP A 44 9.20 -6.07 4.88
CA ASP A 44 10.64 -6.33 4.82
C ASP A 44 11.06 -7.75 5.26
N ARG A 45 10.11 -8.68 5.35
CA ARG A 45 10.48 -10.10 5.50
C ARG A 45 10.98 -10.61 4.16
N VAL A 46 12.13 -11.29 4.15
CA VAL A 46 12.67 -12.00 2.98
C VAL A 46 11.59 -12.87 2.32
N TYR A 47 10.70 -13.46 3.12
CA TYR A 47 9.53 -14.20 2.63
C TYR A 47 8.62 -13.35 1.74
N ASP A 48 8.20 -12.17 2.19
CA ASP A 48 7.30 -11.29 1.44
C ASP A 48 7.96 -10.81 0.13
N THR A 49 9.26 -10.48 0.17
CA THR A 49 10.06 -10.14 -1.02
C THR A 49 10.12 -11.28 -2.03
N VAL A 50 10.44 -12.50 -1.58
CA VAL A 50 10.52 -13.69 -2.44
C VAL A 50 9.16 -14.04 -3.04
N VAL A 51 8.09 -13.93 -2.24
CA VAL A 51 6.72 -14.17 -2.69
C VAL A 51 6.35 -13.17 -3.78
N LEU A 52 6.55 -11.87 -3.59
CA LEU A 52 6.24 -10.86 -4.61
C LEU A 52 7.06 -11.05 -5.89
N CYS A 53 8.38 -11.30 -5.76
CA CYS A 53 9.24 -11.60 -6.90
C CYS A 53 8.73 -12.82 -7.68
N SER A 54 8.41 -13.90 -6.97
CA SER A 54 7.91 -15.13 -7.60
C SER A 54 6.60 -14.90 -8.34
N HIS A 55 5.67 -14.14 -7.76
CA HIS A 55 4.40 -13.79 -8.41
C HIS A 55 4.63 -12.94 -9.65
N MET A 56 5.51 -11.92 -9.58
CA MET A 56 5.82 -11.07 -10.72
C MET A 56 6.48 -11.87 -11.85
N THR A 57 7.44 -12.73 -11.54
CA THR A 57 8.11 -13.58 -12.53
C THR A 57 7.14 -14.60 -13.15
N LEU A 58 6.36 -15.31 -12.34
CA LEU A 58 5.38 -16.30 -12.82
C LEU A 58 4.27 -15.64 -13.65
N LEU A 59 3.87 -14.42 -13.30
CA LEU A 59 2.95 -13.63 -14.11
C LEU A 59 3.53 -13.35 -15.49
N SER A 60 4.77 -12.86 -15.60
CA SER A 60 5.43 -12.60 -16.89
C SER A 60 5.54 -13.88 -17.74
N ILE A 61 5.92 -15.00 -17.13
CA ILE A 61 6.02 -16.30 -17.81
C ILE A 61 4.65 -16.76 -18.30
N THR A 62 3.63 -16.72 -17.44
CA THR A 62 2.27 -17.14 -17.79
C THR A 62 1.69 -16.26 -18.89
N LEU A 63 1.97 -14.96 -18.87
CA LEU A 63 1.57 -14.01 -19.92
C LEU A 63 2.19 -14.37 -21.27
N TYR A 64 3.47 -14.73 -21.27
CA TYR A 64 4.20 -15.18 -22.46
C TYR A 64 3.60 -16.47 -23.02
N LEU A 65 3.38 -17.47 -22.15
CA LEU A 65 2.78 -18.75 -22.56
C LEU A 65 1.37 -18.55 -23.11
N TYR A 66 0.53 -17.77 -22.44
CA TYR A 66 -0.84 -17.48 -22.89
C TYR A 66 -0.88 -16.86 -24.29
N ASN A 67 0.02 -15.92 -24.59
CA ASN A 67 0.04 -15.24 -25.89
C ASN A 67 0.75 -16.04 -26.99
N THR A 68 1.41 -17.16 -26.68
CA THR A 68 2.12 -17.99 -27.67
C THR A 68 1.51 -19.38 -27.88
N VAL A 69 0.57 -19.80 -27.01
CA VAL A 69 0.01 -21.16 -27.01
C VAL A 69 -0.84 -21.51 -28.23
N ASN A 70 -1.29 -20.51 -28.99
CA ASN A 70 -2.16 -20.69 -30.16
C ASN A 70 -1.41 -20.70 -31.50
N ASP A 71 -0.09 -20.46 -31.51
CA ASP A 71 0.67 -20.26 -32.76
C ASP A 71 1.39 -21.54 -33.25
N ASP A 72 0.75 -22.71 -33.16
CA ASP A 72 1.26 -24.07 -33.48
C ASP A 72 2.53 -24.52 -32.73
N LYS A 73 3.25 -23.57 -32.10
CA LYS A 73 4.55 -23.74 -31.42
C LYS A 73 4.53 -24.74 -30.27
N TRP A 74 3.36 -24.98 -29.68
CA TRP A 74 3.20 -25.81 -28.49
C TRP A 74 2.30 -27.02 -28.72
N GLU A 75 1.93 -27.33 -29.96
CA GLU A 75 1.14 -28.52 -30.26
C GLU A 75 1.84 -29.81 -29.82
N GLY A 76 1.09 -30.74 -29.23
CA GLY A 76 1.63 -32.00 -28.68
C GLY A 76 2.39 -31.88 -27.36
N THR A 77 2.64 -30.68 -26.85
CA THR A 77 3.37 -30.48 -25.58
C THR A 77 2.45 -30.42 -24.35
N PHE A 78 3.02 -30.63 -23.15
CA PHE A 78 2.30 -30.45 -21.89
C PHE A 78 1.74 -29.02 -21.72
N ILE A 79 2.38 -28.00 -22.31
CA ILE A 79 1.96 -26.60 -22.22
C ILE A 79 0.60 -26.38 -22.87
N ARG A 80 0.35 -26.99 -24.03
CA ARG A 80 -0.97 -26.93 -24.70
C ARG A 80 -2.06 -27.63 -23.89
N ARG A 81 -1.74 -28.74 -23.21
CA ARG A 81 -2.69 -29.46 -22.36
C ARG A 81 -3.24 -28.60 -21.22
N TYR A 82 -2.44 -27.70 -20.67
CA TYR A 82 -2.83 -26.84 -19.56
C TYR A 82 -3.20 -25.41 -19.98
N SER A 83 -3.32 -25.13 -21.28
CA SER A 83 -3.54 -23.77 -21.80
C SER A 83 -4.85 -23.14 -21.31
N GLU A 84 -5.86 -23.96 -21.04
CA GLU A 84 -7.16 -23.52 -20.49
C GLU A 84 -7.01 -22.85 -19.11
N TYR A 85 -5.95 -23.18 -18.37
CA TYR A 85 -5.70 -22.63 -17.03
C TYR A 85 -4.89 -21.34 -17.03
N PHE A 86 -4.27 -20.94 -18.15
CA PHE A 86 -3.45 -19.71 -18.18
C PHE A 86 -4.22 -18.42 -17.87
N PRO A 87 -5.46 -18.19 -18.35
CA PRO A 87 -6.25 -17.04 -17.92
C PRO A 87 -6.50 -17.01 -16.41
N LEU A 88 -6.74 -18.18 -15.80
CA LEU A 88 -6.96 -18.32 -14.35
C LEU A 88 -5.68 -18.02 -13.57
N ALA A 89 -4.53 -18.50 -14.05
CA ALA A 89 -3.23 -18.23 -13.46
C ALA A 89 -2.86 -16.73 -13.57
N ILE A 90 -3.11 -16.09 -14.72
CA ILE A 90 -2.93 -14.64 -14.89
C ILE A 90 -3.80 -13.87 -13.91
N GLN A 91 -5.09 -14.21 -13.81
CA GLN A 91 -6.02 -13.59 -12.86
C GLN A 91 -5.57 -13.77 -11.41
N PHE A 92 -5.07 -14.97 -11.05
CA PHE A 92 -4.55 -15.26 -9.74
C PHE A 92 -3.34 -14.38 -9.40
N PHE A 93 -2.31 -14.34 -10.26
CA PHE A 93 -1.11 -13.53 -9.99
C PHE A 93 -1.40 -12.03 -10.01
N PHE A 94 -2.26 -11.55 -10.91
CA PHE A 94 -2.71 -10.16 -10.91
C PHE A 94 -3.47 -9.80 -9.64
N GLY A 95 -4.36 -10.68 -9.18
CA GLY A 95 -5.13 -10.51 -7.96
C GLY A 95 -4.23 -10.49 -6.72
N ALA A 96 -3.32 -11.45 -6.60
CA ALA A 96 -2.38 -11.56 -5.50
C ALA A 96 -1.45 -10.35 -5.40
N LEU A 97 -0.86 -9.89 -6.52
CA LEU A 97 -0.01 -8.70 -6.54
C LEU A 97 -0.80 -7.44 -6.20
N SER A 98 -2.00 -7.28 -6.79
CA SER A 98 -2.85 -6.12 -6.53
C SER A 98 -3.34 -6.10 -5.08
N SER A 99 -3.64 -7.27 -4.50
CA SER A 99 -4.02 -7.46 -3.10
C SER A 99 -2.89 -7.02 -2.18
N ALA A 100 -1.67 -7.52 -2.42
CA ALA A 100 -0.48 -7.13 -1.69
C ALA A 100 -0.23 -5.61 -1.76
N PHE A 101 -0.35 -5.00 -2.95
CA PHE A 101 -0.19 -3.55 -3.10
C PHE A 101 -1.27 -2.78 -2.35
N VAL A 102 -2.54 -3.19 -2.41
CA VAL A 102 -3.59 -2.56 -1.61
C VAL A 102 -3.25 -2.63 -0.12
N ILE A 103 -2.81 -3.77 0.40
CA ILE A 103 -2.45 -3.94 1.81
C ILE A 103 -1.28 -3.03 2.21
N TYR A 104 -0.21 -2.98 1.41
CA TYR A 104 0.96 -2.15 1.72
C TYR A 104 0.68 -0.66 1.57
N PHE A 105 0.01 -0.25 0.50
CA PHE A 105 -0.33 1.15 0.27
C PHE A 105 -1.34 1.63 1.31
N PHE A 106 -2.33 0.81 1.71
CA PHE A 106 -3.33 1.19 2.73
C PHE A 106 -2.70 1.71 4.01
N ARG A 107 -1.60 1.09 4.48
CA ARG A 107 -0.88 1.53 5.69
C ARG A 107 -0.23 2.92 5.52
N SER A 108 0.10 3.29 4.29
CA SER A 108 0.74 4.56 3.92
C SER A 108 -0.26 5.63 3.45
N VAL A 109 -1.55 5.31 3.34
CA VAL A 109 -2.57 6.29 2.92
C VAL A 109 -2.95 7.16 4.11
N SER A 110 -2.78 8.47 3.96
CA SER A 110 -3.44 9.47 4.81
C SER A 110 -4.75 9.90 4.14
N MET A 111 -5.71 10.44 4.91
CA MET A 111 -7.02 10.94 4.42
C MET A 111 -6.92 12.21 3.54
N SER A 112 -5.83 12.37 2.79
CA SER A 112 -5.49 13.57 2.03
C SER A 112 -5.39 13.29 0.52
N LYS A 113 -4.23 13.54 -0.09
CA LYS A 113 -3.97 13.48 -1.53
C LYS A 113 -3.75 12.05 -2.05
N THR A 114 -3.20 11.17 -1.22
CA THR A 114 -2.79 9.81 -1.64
C THR A 114 -3.96 8.82 -1.78
N MET A 115 -5.15 9.22 -1.36
CA MET A 115 -6.38 8.43 -1.46
C MET A 115 -6.77 8.13 -2.91
N ILE A 116 -6.48 9.02 -3.85
CA ILE A 116 -6.83 8.84 -5.28
C ILE A 116 -6.10 7.62 -5.86
N PHE A 117 -4.78 7.52 -5.63
CA PHE A 117 -4.01 6.38 -6.10
C PHE A 117 -4.44 5.08 -5.42
N PHE A 118 -4.77 5.14 -4.12
CA PHE A 118 -5.29 3.99 -3.40
C PHE A 118 -6.63 3.51 -3.95
N ILE A 119 -7.57 4.40 -4.24
CA ILE A 119 -8.84 4.05 -4.88
C ILE A 119 -8.58 3.39 -6.24
N LEU A 120 -7.63 3.91 -7.02
CA LEU A 120 -7.25 3.30 -8.29
C LEU A 120 -6.73 1.86 -8.12
N LEU A 121 -5.90 1.58 -7.11
CA LEU A 121 -5.45 0.23 -6.79
C LEU A 121 -6.60 -0.69 -6.38
N VAL A 122 -7.51 -0.21 -5.55
CA VAL A 122 -8.70 -0.95 -5.13
C VAL A 122 -9.62 -1.25 -6.31
N LEU A 123 -9.84 -0.27 -7.19
CA LEU A 123 -10.59 -0.47 -8.43
C LEU A 123 -9.94 -1.50 -9.35
N LEU A 124 -8.61 -1.48 -9.48
CA LEU A 124 -7.87 -2.48 -10.26
C LEU A 124 -8.04 -3.89 -9.66
N LEU A 125 -7.95 -3.98 -8.34
CA LEU A 125 -8.13 -5.23 -7.60
C LEU A 125 -9.54 -5.81 -7.81
N PHE A 126 -10.59 -4.99 -7.73
CA PHE A 126 -11.96 -5.44 -8.03
C PHE A 126 -12.18 -5.69 -9.52
N ALA A 127 -11.57 -4.89 -10.39
CA ALA A 127 -11.63 -5.08 -11.84
C ALA A 127 -11.03 -6.44 -12.25
N ASN A 128 -10.05 -6.95 -11.50
CA ASN A 128 -9.45 -8.27 -11.72
C ASN A 128 -10.47 -9.41 -11.75
N GLU A 129 -11.55 -9.32 -10.96
CA GLU A 129 -12.62 -10.32 -10.98
C GLU A 129 -13.36 -10.34 -12.33
N PHE A 130 -13.50 -9.19 -12.97
CA PHE A 130 -14.13 -9.06 -14.28
C PHE A 130 -13.15 -9.29 -15.44
N LEU A 131 -11.84 -9.43 -15.16
CA LEU A 131 -10.81 -9.61 -16.18
C LEU A 131 -10.88 -10.97 -16.88
N LYS A 132 -11.45 -12.03 -16.27
CA LYS A 132 -11.52 -13.36 -16.90
C LYS A 132 -12.07 -13.34 -18.34
N LYS A 133 -13.10 -12.54 -18.58
CA LYS A 133 -13.74 -12.41 -19.91
C LYS A 133 -13.03 -11.42 -20.84
N LYS A 134 -12.17 -10.56 -20.31
CA LYS A 134 -11.50 -9.46 -21.03
C LYS A 134 -9.99 -9.65 -21.18
N ILE A 135 -9.39 -10.68 -20.58
CA ILE A 135 -7.96 -11.03 -20.70
C ILE A 135 -7.57 -11.36 -22.15
N SER A 136 -8.53 -11.76 -23.01
CA SER A 136 -8.31 -11.90 -24.45
C SER A 136 -7.95 -10.58 -25.14
N ASN A 137 -8.37 -9.43 -24.59
CA ASN A 137 -7.95 -8.15 -25.10
C ASN A 137 -6.50 -7.87 -24.69
N LYS A 138 -5.58 -8.12 -25.62
CA LYS A 138 -4.15 -7.96 -25.40
C LYS A 138 -3.73 -6.53 -25.01
N TYR A 139 -4.44 -5.50 -25.47
CA TYR A 139 -4.16 -4.11 -25.04
C TYR A 139 -4.40 -3.94 -23.54
N LEU A 140 -5.54 -4.43 -23.04
CA LEU A 140 -5.87 -4.38 -21.62
C LEU A 140 -4.89 -5.22 -20.81
N GLN A 141 -4.58 -6.43 -21.28
CA GLN A 141 -3.65 -7.34 -20.64
C GLN A 141 -2.27 -6.69 -20.41
N PHE A 142 -1.66 -6.13 -21.46
CA PHE A 142 -0.35 -5.48 -21.35
C PHE A 142 -0.40 -4.17 -20.56
N SER A 143 -1.51 -3.43 -20.61
CA SER A 143 -1.69 -2.19 -19.83
C SER A 143 -1.74 -2.48 -18.33
N VAL A 144 -2.55 -3.48 -17.93
CA VAL A 144 -2.65 -3.93 -16.53
C VAL A 144 -1.31 -4.51 -16.06
N TYR A 145 -0.66 -5.33 -16.89
CA TYR A 145 0.67 -5.84 -16.59
C TYR A 145 1.69 -4.72 -16.37
N PHE A 146 1.72 -3.71 -17.25
CA PHE A 146 2.65 -2.59 -17.10
C PHE A 146 2.41 -1.81 -15.80
N PHE A 147 1.14 -1.53 -15.48
CA PHE A 147 0.78 -0.84 -14.24
C PHE A 147 1.25 -1.62 -13.01
N ILE A 148 0.95 -2.93 -12.95
CA ILE A 148 1.37 -3.83 -11.86
C ILE A 148 2.91 -3.93 -11.79
N SER A 149 3.58 -4.04 -12.94
CA SER A 149 5.05 -4.04 -13.04
C SER A 149 5.63 -2.74 -12.50
N PHE A 150 5.04 -1.59 -12.84
CA PHE A 150 5.50 -0.28 -12.37
C PHE A 150 5.37 -0.21 -10.85
N THR A 151 4.20 -0.54 -10.30
CA THR A 151 3.97 -0.54 -8.85
C THR A 151 4.91 -1.52 -8.14
N PHE A 152 5.14 -2.70 -8.71
CA PHE A 152 6.10 -3.69 -8.20
C PHE A 152 7.51 -3.09 -8.09
N PHE A 153 8.07 -2.55 -9.19
CA PHE A 153 9.43 -2.02 -9.17
C PHE A 153 9.57 -0.76 -8.32
N ALA A 154 8.56 0.14 -8.36
CA ALA A 154 8.52 1.34 -7.53
C ALA A 154 8.50 1.01 -6.02
N PHE A 155 8.03 -0.18 -5.65
CA PHE A 155 8.09 -0.69 -4.28
C PHE A 155 9.40 -1.45 -3.99
N MET A 156 9.78 -2.37 -4.88
CA MET A 156 10.87 -3.31 -4.64
C MET A 156 12.25 -2.66 -4.68
N ILE A 157 12.50 -1.77 -5.65
CA ILE A 157 13.83 -1.17 -5.81
C ILE A 157 14.20 -0.28 -4.63
N PRO A 158 13.35 0.65 -4.14
CA PRO A 158 13.64 1.41 -2.92
C PRO A 158 13.86 0.53 -1.69
N THR A 159 13.13 -0.58 -1.60
CA THR A 159 13.25 -1.54 -0.49
C THR A 159 14.60 -2.28 -0.53
N LEU A 160 15.04 -2.74 -1.71
CA LEU A 160 16.32 -3.44 -1.88
C LEU A 160 17.54 -2.52 -1.74
N ILE A 161 17.46 -1.31 -2.31
CA ILE A 161 18.57 -0.33 -2.28
C ILE A 161 18.58 0.46 -0.95
N ARG A 162 17.48 0.43 -0.20
CA ARG A 162 17.31 1.14 1.08
C ARG A 162 17.49 2.65 0.96
N GLN A 163 17.04 3.19 -0.17
CA GLN A 163 17.00 4.61 -0.44
C GLN A 163 15.69 4.97 -1.12
N MET A 164 15.12 6.12 -0.75
CA MET A 164 13.86 6.61 -1.31
C MET A 164 14.02 8.09 -1.68
N ASN A 165 14.01 8.34 -2.98
CA ASN A 165 14.03 9.67 -3.58
C ASN A 165 13.43 9.59 -5.00
N THR A 166 13.21 10.75 -5.61
CA THR A 166 12.65 10.87 -6.96
C THR A 166 13.49 10.17 -8.03
N PHE A 167 14.83 10.16 -7.89
CA PHE A 167 15.71 9.50 -8.84
C PHE A 167 15.48 7.98 -8.87
N ILE A 168 15.36 7.35 -7.71
CA ILE A 168 15.10 5.92 -7.59
C ILE A 168 13.69 5.57 -8.10
N PHE A 169 12.70 6.42 -7.85
CA PHE A 169 11.36 6.25 -8.40
C PHE A 169 11.38 6.23 -9.94
N ILE A 170 12.08 7.17 -10.57
CA ILE A 170 12.22 7.24 -12.03
C ILE A 170 12.96 6.00 -12.56
N ILE A 171 14.07 5.58 -11.93
CA ILE A 171 14.77 4.35 -12.28
C ILE A 171 13.82 3.15 -12.22
N SER A 172 13.01 3.06 -11.18
CA SER A 172 12.06 1.97 -11.00
C SER A 172 11.02 1.91 -12.13
N GLY A 173 10.53 3.08 -12.54
CA GLY A 173 9.67 3.21 -13.69
C GLY A 173 10.35 2.80 -15.00
N LEU A 174 11.60 3.21 -15.22
CA LEU A 174 12.37 2.87 -16.42
C LEU A 174 12.69 1.37 -16.49
N VAL A 175 13.03 0.74 -15.36
CA VAL A 175 13.24 -0.72 -15.27
C VAL A 175 11.94 -1.45 -15.60
N SER A 176 10.81 -1.05 -15.01
CA SER A 176 9.50 -1.62 -15.33
C SER A 176 9.14 -1.49 -16.82
N LEU A 177 9.39 -0.32 -17.39
CA LEU A 177 9.18 -0.06 -18.82
C LEU A 177 10.05 -0.99 -19.65
N GLY A 178 11.36 -1.06 -19.38
CA GLY A 178 12.29 -1.95 -20.06
C GLY A 178 11.86 -3.42 -20.02
N CYS A 179 11.51 -3.94 -18.83
CA CYS A 179 11.02 -5.31 -18.65
C CYS A 179 9.73 -5.58 -19.44
N THR A 180 8.79 -4.63 -19.42
CA THR A 180 7.51 -4.75 -20.14
C THR A 180 7.73 -4.73 -21.65
N LEU A 181 8.56 -3.82 -22.15
CA LEU A 181 8.90 -3.72 -23.56
C LEU A 181 9.65 -4.96 -24.05
N ALA A 182 10.55 -5.51 -23.25
CA ALA A 182 11.24 -6.77 -23.53
C ALA A 182 10.22 -7.92 -23.65
N LEU A 183 9.30 -8.06 -22.68
CA LEU A 183 8.25 -9.08 -22.72
C LEU A 183 7.37 -8.96 -23.97
N ILE A 184 6.89 -7.74 -24.28
CA ILE A 184 6.08 -7.48 -25.48
C ILE A 184 6.88 -7.82 -26.74
N ARG A 185 8.15 -7.42 -26.82
CA ARG A 185 9.01 -7.73 -27.98
C ARG A 185 9.20 -9.24 -28.15
N PHE A 186 9.42 -9.99 -27.07
CA PHE A 186 9.56 -11.45 -27.13
C PHE A 186 8.26 -12.12 -27.59
N ILE A 187 7.10 -11.68 -27.08
CA ILE A 187 5.79 -12.18 -27.49
C ILE A 187 5.53 -11.84 -28.95
N TYR A 188 5.71 -10.58 -29.35
CA TYR A 188 5.48 -10.10 -30.71
C TYR A 188 6.37 -10.80 -31.74
N ARG A 189 7.62 -11.13 -31.39
CA ARG A 189 8.51 -11.93 -32.25
C ARG A 189 8.09 -13.39 -32.32
N SER A 190 7.58 -13.96 -31.23
CA SER A 190 7.25 -15.39 -31.13
C SER A 190 5.86 -15.74 -31.66
N SER A 191 4.93 -14.79 -31.69
CA SER A 191 3.50 -15.02 -31.95
C SER A 191 3.03 -14.28 -33.21
N PRO A 192 2.83 -14.97 -34.35
CA PRO A 192 2.10 -14.44 -35.50
C PRO A 192 0.70 -13.91 -35.14
N GLY A 193 -0.08 -14.63 -34.31
CA GLY A 193 -1.43 -14.20 -33.93
C GLY A 193 -1.45 -12.89 -33.14
N THR A 194 -0.47 -12.65 -32.27
CA THR A 194 -0.32 -11.37 -31.56
C THR A 194 -0.01 -10.22 -32.52
N ARG A 195 0.77 -10.46 -33.58
CA ARG A 195 1.08 -9.44 -34.60
C ARG A 195 -0.14 -9.04 -35.41
N ALA A 196 -1.04 -9.97 -35.67
CA ALA A 196 -2.28 -9.71 -36.41
C ALA A 196 -3.30 -8.91 -35.57
N GLU A 197 -3.36 -9.14 -34.25
CA GLU A 197 -4.37 -8.53 -33.38
C GLU A 197 -3.97 -7.15 -32.82
N ILE A 198 -2.67 -6.82 -32.76
CA ILE A 198 -2.18 -5.61 -32.09
C ILE A 198 -1.34 -4.74 -33.02
N SER A 199 -1.65 -3.44 -33.05
CA SER A 199 -0.74 -2.42 -33.53
C SER A 199 0.28 -2.07 -32.45
N LEU A 200 1.55 -2.38 -32.70
CA LEU A 200 2.64 -2.10 -31.76
C LEU A 200 2.72 -0.60 -31.42
N LYS A 201 2.51 0.28 -32.40
CA LYS A 201 2.48 1.74 -32.16
C LYS A 201 1.41 2.14 -31.15
N LYS A 202 0.19 1.61 -31.29
CA LYS A 202 -0.92 1.89 -30.38
C LYS A 202 -0.64 1.35 -28.97
N LEU A 203 -0.11 0.13 -28.86
CA LEU A 203 0.25 -0.45 -27.57
C LEU A 203 1.34 0.36 -26.85
N MET A 204 2.40 0.74 -27.58
CA MET A 204 3.48 1.58 -27.05
C MET A 204 2.95 2.93 -26.57
N SER A 205 2.03 3.55 -27.32
CA SER A 205 1.40 4.81 -26.93
C SER A 205 0.60 4.67 -25.62
N ILE A 206 -0.15 3.58 -25.44
CA ILE A 206 -0.90 3.33 -24.20
C ILE A 206 0.07 3.14 -23.01
N ILE A 207 1.12 2.34 -23.16
CA ILE A 207 2.12 2.10 -22.11
C ILE A 207 2.82 3.41 -21.72
N PHE A 208 3.21 4.21 -22.70
CA PHE A 208 3.85 5.50 -22.46
C PHE A 208 2.89 6.49 -21.79
N CYS A 209 1.61 6.49 -22.16
CA CYS A 209 0.58 7.28 -21.49
C CYS A 209 0.46 6.90 -20.01
N ILE A 210 0.38 5.61 -19.71
CA ILE A 210 0.34 5.11 -18.31
C ILE A 210 1.61 5.54 -17.56
N TYR A 211 2.79 5.44 -18.18
CA TYR A 211 4.05 5.86 -17.56
C TYR A 211 4.01 7.35 -17.19
N ILE A 212 3.58 8.21 -18.12
CA ILE A 212 3.42 9.64 -17.87
C ILE A 212 2.39 9.88 -16.76
N THR A 213 1.23 9.24 -16.81
CA THR A 213 0.17 9.40 -15.79
C THR A 213 0.69 9.06 -14.38
N ILE A 214 1.43 7.95 -14.23
CA ILE A 214 2.00 7.57 -12.94
C ILE A 214 3.05 8.59 -12.46
N ASN A 215 3.91 9.10 -13.35
CA ASN A 215 4.88 10.13 -13.00
C ASN A 215 4.21 11.46 -12.61
N VAL A 216 3.11 11.82 -13.29
CA VAL A 216 2.28 12.98 -12.92
C VAL A 216 1.70 12.78 -11.53
N PHE A 217 1.18 11.59 -11.22
CA PHE A 217 0.68 11.28 -9.87
C PHE A 217 1.76 11.36 -8.81
N TYR A 218 2.98 10.90 -9.11
CA TYR A 218 4.12 11.04 -8.22
C TYR A 218 4.46 12.51 -7.98
N TYR A 219 4.59 13.31 -9.04
CA TYR A 219 4.93 14.73 -8.96
C TYR A 219 3.92 15.54 -8.13
N PHE A 220 2.63 15.20 -8.23
CA PHE A 220 1.58 15.84 -7.43
C PHE A 220 1.41 15.23 -6.02
N ASN A 221 2.31 14.36 -5.58
CA ASN A 221 2.28 13.67 -4.29
C ASN A 221 0.96 12.88 -4.08
N LEU A 222 0.39 12.35 -5.17
CA LEU A 222 -0.81 11.50 -5.15
C LEU A 222 -0.49 10.02 -4.89
N ILE A 223 0.78 9.63 -5.02
CA ILE A 223 1.26 8.29 -4.68
C ILE A 223 1.84 8.36 -3.27
N PRO A 224 1.40 7.50 -2.33
CA PRO A 224 1.99 7.49 -1.01
C PRO A 224 3.46 7.04 -1.08
N PRO A 225 4.32 7.54 -0.18
CA PRO A 225 5.73 7.14 -0.09
C PRO A 225 5.86 5.73 0.48
N VAL A 226 5.55 4.72 -0.33
CA VAL A 226 5.76 3.32 0.05
C VAL A 226 7.25 3.02 -0.12
N PRO A 227 7.93 2.35 0.85
CA PRO A 227 7.42 1.51 1.95
C PRO A 227 7.25 2.17 3.33
N LEU A 228 7.21 3.50 3.41
CA LEU A 228 7.03 4.20 4.70
C LEU A 228 5.56 4.34 5.08
N ALA A 229 5.26 4.07 6.34
CA ALA A 229 3.91 4.21 6.88
C ALA A 229 3.95 4.66 8.35
N LEU A 230 3.09 5.60 8.74
CA LEU A 230 2.92 5.92 10.16
C LEU A 230 2.23 4.74 10.87
N ASP A 231 2.92 4.10 11.82
CA ASP A 231 2.39 2.98 12.61
C ASP A 231 1.67 3.48 13.87
N THR A 232 2.27 4.44 14.57
CA THR A 232 1.67 5.09 15.73
C THR A 232 1.98 6.57 15.71
N GLY A 233 0.96 7.42 15.90
CA GLY A 233 1.12 8.84 16.17
C GLY A 233 0.18 9.25 17.29
N LEU A 234 0.71 9.87 18.34
CA LEU A 234 -0.07 10.23 19.52
C LEU A 234 0.47 11.48 20.21
N VAL A 235 -0.44 12.22 20.85
CA VAL A 235 -0.12 13.36 21.72
C VAL A 235 0.10 12.86 23.15
N ALA A 236 1.14 13.34 23.82
CA ALA A 236 1.62 12.84 25.10
C ALA A 236 2.00 13.98 26.05
N HIS A 237 1.90 13.67 27.35
CA HIS A 237 2.32 14.56 28.45
C HIS A 237 3.81 14.45 28.76
N ASP A 238 4.40 13.27 28.53
CA ASP A 238 5.81 13.00 28.80
C ASP A 238 6.33 11.93 27.85
N VAL A 239 7.53 12.15 27.33
CA VAL A 239 8.27 11.18 26.52
C VAL A 239 9.69 11.09 27.06
N ARG A 240 10.07 9.89 27.53
CA ARG A 240 11.43 9.61 28.00
C ARG A 240 12.07 8.53 27.15
N LYS A 241 13.34 8.75 26.79
CA LYS A 241 14.17 7.76 26.11
C LYS A 241 15.08 7.11 27.15
N ILE A 242 14.90 5.81 27.39
CA ILE A 242 15.72 5.03 28.32
C ILE A 242 16.15 3.75 27.59
N ASN A 243 17.46 3.46 27.53
CA ASN A 243 18.00 2.25 26.89
C ASN A 243 17.48 2.00 25.45
N ASN A 244 17.35 3.07 24.65
CA ASN A 244 16.83 3.03 23.28
C ASN A 244 15.33 2.64 23.15
N GLU A 245 14.58 2.64 24.25
CA GLU A 245 13.13 2.50 24.28
C GLU A 245 12.47 3.84 24.61
N TYR A 246 11.30 4.08 24.01
CA TYR A 246 10.51 5.28 24.27
C TYR A 246 9.39 4.94 25.24
N ILE A 247 9.42 5.59 26.40
CA ILE A 247 8.37 5.51 27.40
C ILE A 247 7.49 6.74 27.23
N VAL A 248 6.25 6.50 26.82
CA VAL A 248 5.31 7.56 26.44
C VAL A 248 4.11 7.54 27.37
N THR A 249 3.80 8.70 27.95
CA THR A 249 2.64 8.88 28.84
C THR A 249 1.58 9.72 28.14
N TYR A 250 0.41 9.14 27.89
CA TYR A 250 -0.65 9.77 27.10
C TYR A 250 -2.06 9.47 27.63
N GLU A 251 -3.04 10.26 27.22
CA GLU A 251 -4.45 10.04 27.53
C GLU A 251 -5.07 9.03 26.55
N LYS A 252 -5.53 7.90 27.07
CA LYS A 252 -6.25 6.89 26.28
C LYS A 252 -7.73 7.27 26.16
N ASP A 253 -8.29 7.06 24.97
CA ASP A 253 -9.73 7.15 24.75
C ASP A 253 -10.50 6.05 25.48
N GLN A 254 -11.83 6.21 25.58
CA GLN A 254 -12.71 5.21 26.19
C GLN A 254 -12.60 3.85 25.49
N TRP A 255 -12.80 2.75 26.23
CA TRP A 255 -12.57 1.39 25.77
C TRP A 255 -13.37 0.97 24.52
N TYR A 256 -14.53 1.59 24.28
CA TYR A 256 -15.39 1.34 23.12
C TYR A 256 -14.92 2.08 21.85
N VAL A 257 -13.99 3.03 21.95
CA VAL A 257 -13.37 3.72 20.82
C VAL A 257 -12.19 2.88 20.32
N PHE A 258 -12.48 1.74 19.70
CA PHE A 258 -11.45 0.80 19.25
C PHE A 258 -10.70 1.27 17.99
N TRP A 259 -11.26 2.24 17.25
CA TRP A 259 -10.68 2.77 16.01
C TRP A 259 -9.63 3.88 16.24
N ARG A 260 -9.43 4.35 17.48
CA ARG A 260 -8.44 5.40 17.81
C ARG A 260 -7.66 5.04 19.07
N LYS A 261 -6.34 5.21 19.02
CA LYS A 261 -5.44 4.82 20.12
C LYS A 261 -5.28 5.89 21.21
N HIS A 262 -5.55 7.17 20.93
CA HIS A 262 -5.39 8.30 21.86
C HIS A 262 -6.61 9.22 21.87
N ASN A 263 -6.84 9.91 23.00
CA ASN A 263 -7.88 10.91 23.15
C ASN A 263 -7.55 12.16 22.30
N ILE A 264 -8.52 12.62 21.50
CA ILE A 264 -8.37 13.89 20.76
C ILE A 264 -8.22 15.05 21.74
N LYS A 265 -8.97 15.05 22.85
CA LYS A 265 -8.93 16.14 23.82
C LYS A 265 -7.73 15.94 24.73
N PHE A 266 -6.72 16.76 24.56
CA PHE A 266 -5.52 16.78 25.38
C PHE A 266 -5.68 17.83 26.47
N HIS A 267 -5.69 17.41 27.73
CA HIS A 267 -5.87 18.29 28.88
C HIS A 267 -4.51 18.83 29.34
N ARG A 268 -4.21 20.06 28.95
CA ARG A 268 -2.92 20.69 29.22
C ARG A 268 -2.98 21.49 30.54
N GLN A 269 -2.03 21.25 31.43
CA GLN A 269 -1.80 22.15 32.57
C GLN A 269 -0.99 23.38 32.12
N ALA A 270 -1.16 24.50 32.83
CA ALA A 270 -0.34 25.70 32.59
C ALA A 270 1.16 25.35 32.59
N ASP A 271 1.89 25.88 31.61
CA ASP A 271 3.33 25.67 31.38
C ASP A 271 3.77 24.22 31.12
N GLN A 272 2.84 23.29 30.94
CA GLN A 272 3.16 21.92 30.57
C GLN A 272 3.54 21.81 29.10
N ARG A 273 4.62 21.07 28.84
CA ARG A 273 5.06 20.71 27.49
C ARG A 273 4.09 19.71 26.87
N VAL A 274 3.79 19.90 25.59
CA VAL A 274 3.01 18.95 24.79
C VAL A 274 3.96 18.23 23.87
N TYR A 275 3.99 16.91 23.96
CA TYR A 275 4.81 16.05 23.12
C TYR A 275 3.95 15.41 22.04
N VAL A 276 4.47 15.30 20.83
CA VAL A 276 3.90 14.44 19.79
C VAL A 276 4.93 13.37 19.48
N PHE A 277 4.57 12.13 19.81
CA PHE A 277 5.39 10.95 19.55
C PHE A 277 4.88 10.23 18.30
N THR A 278 5.81 9.84 17.44
CA THR A 278 5.51 9.05 16.25
C THR A 278 6.45 7.86 16.11
N SER A 279 5.87 6.78 15.59
CA SER A 279 6.56 5.57 15.17
C SER A 279 6.17 5.35 13.71
N VAL A 280 7.12 5.47 12.81
CA VAL A 280 6.97 5.25 11.37
C VAL A 280 7.63 3.92 11.03
N PHE A 281 6.85 3.01 10.46
CA PHE A 281 7.40 1.79 9.90
C PHE A 281 8.30 2.13 8.71
N ALA A 282 9.48 1.52 8.69
CA ALA A 282 10.43 1.59 7.58
C ALA A 282 11.14 0.25 7.42
N PRO A 283 11.46 -0.16 6.18
CA PRO A 283 12.38 -1.26 5.96
C PRO A 283 13.73 -1.02 6.63
N THR A 284 14.43 -2.11 6.90
CA THR A 284 15.70 -2.17 7.62
C THR A 284 16.73 -1.28 6.93
N ASP A 285 17.25 -0.30 7.68
CA ASP A 285 18.30 0.64 7.28
C ASP A 285 17.92 1.67 6.19
N LEU A 286 16.63 1.95 5.95
CA LEU A 286 16.25 3.12 5.15
C LEU A 286 16.76 4.39 5.84
N LYS A 287 17.50 5.24 5.12
CA LYS A 287 17.94 6.54 5.62
C LYS A 287 17.00 7.63 5.13
N LYS A 288 16.14 8.14 6.01
CA LYS A 288 15.22 9.24 5.69
C LYS A 288 15.01 10.18 6.87
N ALA A 289 15.10 11.48 6.61
CA ALA A 289 14.70 12.50 7.57
C ALA A 289 13.17 12.60 7.63
N ILE A 290 12.64 12.65 8.85
CA ILE A 290 11.22 12.81 9.14
C ILE A 290 11.03 14.08 9.97
N PHE A 291 9.99 14.84 9.64
CA PHE A 291 9.67 16.10 10.27
C PHE A 291 8.25 16.07 10.83
N HIS A 292 8.05 16.78 11.94
CA HIS A 292 6.73 17.11 12.47
C HIS A 292 6.42 18.56 12.09
N ARG A 293 5.46 18.70 11.18
CA ARG A 293 4.89 20.00 10.79
C ARG A 293 3.71 20.32 11.69
N TRP A 294 3.91 21.21 12.64
CA TRP A 294 2.87 21.67 13.56
C TRP A 294 1.98 22.68 12.87
N LYS A 295 0.67 22.45 12.95
CA LYS A 295 -0.38 23.30 12.39
C LYS A 295 -1.40 23.62 13.45
N ARG A 296 -1.85 24.86 13.46
CA ARG A 296 -2.95 25.35 14.28
C ARG A 296 -4.12 25.70 13.39
N TYR A 297 -5.33 25.36 13.82
CA TYR A 297 -6.53 25.82 13.14
C TYR A 297 -6.84 27.26 13.57
N ASN A 298 -6.91 28.17 12.60
CA ASN A 298 -7.38 29.52 12.82
C ASN A 298 -8.89 29.58 12.53
N PRO A 299 -9.76 29.78 13.55
CA PRO A 299 -11.20 29.83 13.36
C PRO A 299 -11.68 31.06 12.59
N GLU A 300 -10.90 32.16 12.57
CA GLU A 300 -11.26 33.39 11.86
C GLU A 300 -11.08 33.24 10.36
N THR A 301 -9.99 32.59 9.93
CA THR A 301 -9.69 32.38 8.50
C THR A 301 -10.20 31.05 7.96
N GLY A 302 -10.60 30.13 8.85
CA GLY A 302 -11.01 28.77 8.51
C GLY A 302 -9.89 27.89 7.96
N LYS A 303 -8.62 28.27 8.19
CA LYS A 303 -7.44 27.61 7.61
C LYS A 303 -6.51 27.04 8.68
N TRP A 304 -5.77 26.01 8.28
CA TRP A 304 -4.67 25.46 9.06
C TRP A 304 -3.40 26.25 8.77
N GLU A 305 -2.83 26.89 9.79
CA GLU A 305 -1.62 27.69 9.71
C GLU A 305 -0.43 26.89 10.26
N VAL A 306 0.66 26.83 9.50
CA VAL A 306 1.90 26.17 9.94
C VAL A 306 2.56 27.04 10.99
N THR A 307 2.85 26.47 12.16
CA THR A 307 3.56 27.18 13.22
C THR A 307 5.04 26.83 13.22
N ASP A 308 5.38 25.55 13.03
CA ASP A 308 6.76 25.06 13.12
C ASP A 308 6.96 23.81 12.27
N ASP A 309 8.17 23.66 11.73
CA ASP A 309 8.67 22.42 11.14
C ASP A 309 9.84 21.91 11.99
N LEU A 310 9.56 20.88 12.80
CA LEU A 310 10.53 20.32 13.73
C LEU A 310 11.01 18.97 13.23
N GLY A 311 12.26 18.91 12.79
CA GLY A 311 12.95 17.65 12.51
C GLY A 311 13.31 16.94 13.81
N PHE A 312 13.44 15.62 13.75
CA PHE A 312 14.02 14.85 14.86
C PHE A 312 14.99 13.81 14.31
N GLU A 313 16.13 13.66 15.00
CA GLU A 313 17.05 12.59 14.68
C GLU A 313 16.43 11.24 15.06
N VAL A 314 16.43 10.36 14.07
CA VAL A 314 15.95 8.99 14.17
C VAL A 314 16.82 8.21 15.14
N ALA A 315 16.19 7.51 16.09
CA ALA A 315 16.82 6.40 16.80
C ALA A 315 16.07 5.10 16.52
N GLY A 316 16.69 4.19 15.76
CA GLY A 316 16.11 2.88 15.46
C GLY A 316 16.92 2.10 14.44
N GLY A 317 17.33 0.88 14.82
CA GLY A 317 18.01 -0.09 13.97
C GLY A 317 17.38 -1.47 14.11
N ARG A 318 17.43 -2.24 13.01
CA ARG A 318 16.95 -3.62 12.80
C ARG A 318 15.54 -3.89 13.35
N ASP A 319 14.53 -3.64 12.51
CA ASP A 319 13.15 -4.16 12.60
C ASP A 319 12.06 -3.33 13.31
N ARG A 320 12.37 -2.19 13.96
CA ARG A 320 11.39 -1.43 14.75
C ARG A 320 10.89 -0.11 14.12
N GLY A 321 11.38 0.25 12.93
CA GLY A 321 11.04 1.50 12.25
C GLY A 321 11.70 2.74 12.87
N PHE A 322 11.29 3.91 12.41
CA PHE A 322 11.71 5.22 12.91
C PHE A 322 10.85 5.65 14.09
N ARG A 323 11.47 6.08 15.18
CA ARG A 323 10.74 6.61 16.34
C ARG A 323 11.35 7.92 16.78
N GLY A 324 10.48 8.85 17.14
CA GLY A 324 10.91 10.12 17.66
C GLY A 324 9.74 10.93 18.17
N TYR A 325 10.08 12.09 18.73
CA TYR A 325 9.09 13.02 19.23
C TYR A 325 9.58 14.44 19.02
N THR A 326 8.63 15.35 18.93
CA THR A 326 8.88 16.79 19.05
C THR A 326 7.97 17.34 20.14
N TYR A 327 8.31 18.49 20.71
CA TYR A 327 7.53 19.10 21.77
C TYR A 327 7.47 20.61 21.64
N LYS A 328 6.40 21.19 22.17
CA LYS A 328 6.22 22.64 22.30
C LYS A 328 5.77 22.97 23.72
N ASN A 329 6.21 24.11 24.24
CA ASN A 329 5.94 24.51 25.62
C ASN A 329 4.71 25.41 25.75
N ASN A 330 4.40 26.24 24.74
CA ASN A 330 3.40 27.31 24.81
C ASN A 330 2.35 27.15 23.69
N LEU A 331 1.52 26.10 23.77
CA LEU A 331 0.44 25.93 22.79
C LEU A 331 -0.86 26.53 23.29
N GLU A 332 -1.48 27.37 22.47
CA GLU A 332 -2.78 27.93 22.77
C GLU A 332 -3.90 26.88 22.73
N GLU A 333 -5.00 27.17 23.43
CA GLU A 333 -6.20 26.35 23.38
C GLU A 333 -6.78 26.32 21.96
N GLY A 334 -7.31 25.16 21.54
CA GLY A 334 -7.91 25.01 20.22
C GLY A 334 -7.48 23.74 19.50
N GLN A 335 -7.74 23.69 18.19
CA GLN A 335 -7.45 22.52 17.36
C GLN A 335 -6.03 22.59 16.80
N TRP A 336 -5.33 21.48 16.93
CA TRP A 336 -3.95 21.30 16.50
C TRP A 336 -3.83 20.04 15.67
N LYS A 337 -2.90 20.10 14.72
CA LYS A 337 -2.57 19.02 13.81
C LYS A 337 -1.06 18.95 13.65
N VAL A 338 -0.52 17.76 13.66
CA VAL A 338 0.89 17.53 13.31
C VAL A 338 0.96 16.60 12.12
N ASP A 339 1.41 17.12 10.99
CA ASP A 339 1.69 16.31 9.81
C ASP A 339 3.08 15.69 9.97
N VAL A 340 3.16 14.37 9.81
CA VAL A 340 4.41 13.62 9.79
C VAL A 340 4.85 13.54 8.35
N ILE A 341 5.91 14.25 7.98
CA ILE A 341 6.33 14.43 6.59
C ILE A 341 7.77 13.98 6.36
N THR A 342 8.08 13.56 5.13
CA THR A 342 9.46 13.39 4.67
C THR A 342 10.02 14.71 4.13
N GLU A 343 11.32 14.73 3.87
CA GLU A 343 12.02 15.86 3.21
C GLU A 343 11.37 16.28 1.87
N GLU A 344 10.80 15.36 1.09
CA GLU A 344 10.06 15.64 -0.14
C GLU A 344 8.60 16.07 0.07
N GLU A 345 8.22 16.52 1.27
CA GLU A 345 6.86 17.00 1.56
C GLU A 345 5.78 15.91 1.42
N LEU A 346 6.17 14.63 1.54
CA LEU A 346 5.25 13.50 1.49
C LEU A 346 4.71 13.22 2.88
N VAL A 347 3.38 13.28 3.02
CA VAL A 347 2.68 13.04 4.30
C VAL A 347 2.60 11.53 4.56
N LEU A 348 3.28 11.09 5.62
CA LEU A 348 3.25 9.72 6.15
C LEU A 348 2.03 9.46 7.03
N GLY A 349 1.55 10.50 7.70
CA GLY A 349 0.39 10.44 8.57
C GLY A 349 0.16 11.75 9.29
N VAL A 350 -0.95 11.83 10.03
CA VAL A 350 -1.41 13.05 10.68
C VAL A 350 -1.85 12.74 12.11
N VAL A 351 -1.39 13.56 13.06
CA VAL A 351 -1.78 13.47 14.47
C VAL A 351 -2.66 14.68 14.80
N ASP A 352 -3.96 14.43 14.95
CA ASP A 352 -4.95 15.44 15.32
C ASP A 352 -5.24 15.42 16.82
N PHE A 353 -5.31 16.60 17.43
CA PHE A 353 -5.70 16.77 18.83
C PHE A 353 -6.27 18.18 19.08
N VAL A 354 -6.98 18.32 20.18
CA VAL A 354 -7.57 19.58 20.66
C VAL A 354 -7.02 19.83 22.04
N ILE A 355 -6.32 20.95 22.20
CA ILE A 355 -5.80 21.37 23.49
C ILE A 355 -6.95 21.99 24.27
N LYS A 356 -7.10 21.54 25.52
CA LYS A 356 -7.96 22.14 26.54
C LYS A 356 -7.12 22.48 27.74
N ASN A 357 -7.02 23.75 28.09
CA ASN A 357 -6.29 24.14 29.28
C ASN A 357 -7.10 23.78 30.53
N THR A 358 -6.45 23.17 31.52
CA THR A 358 -7.06 22.80 32.80
C THR A 358 -6.18 23.23 33.95
N SER A 359 -6.81 23.69 35.03
CA SER A 359 -6.14 24.03 36.29
C SER A 359 -5.76 22.79 37.11
N GLU A 360 -6.44 21.65 36.89
CA GLU A 360 -6.23 20.42 37.65
C GLU A 360 -5.43 19.37 36.86
N SER A 361 -4.72 18.50 37.58
CA SER A 361 -3.99 17.39 36.96
C SER A 361 -4.98 16.35 36.45
N TYR A 362 -5.11 16.24 35.12
CA TYR A 362 -5.97 15.24 34.50
C TYR A 362 -5.35 13.84 34.65
N LYS A 363 -5.81 13.08 35.66
CA LYS A 363 -5.31 11.72 35.94
C LYS A 363 -6.13 10.60 35.29
N LYS A 364 -7.32 10.91 34.77
CA LYS A 364 -8.26 9.90 34.28
C LYS A 364 -7.81 9.37 32.91
N GLY A 365 -7.62 8.06 32.76
CA GLY A 365 -7.25 7.46 31.48
C GLY A 365 -5.78 7.67 31.06
N MET A 366 -4.92 8.12 31.98
CA MET A 366 -3.48 8.21 31.75
C MET A 366 -2.88 6.80 31.62
N VAL A 367 -2.22 6.56 30.49
CA VAL A 367 -1.55 5.29 30.19
C VAL A 367 -0.09 5.56 29.90
N LYS A 368 0.77 4.73 30.51
CA LYS A 368 2.20 4.69 30.21
C LYS A 368 2.47 3.47 29.34
N LYS A 369 3.05 3.68 28.17
CA LYS A 369 3.37 2.61 27.22
C LYS A 369 4.82 2.71 26.77
N THR A 370 5.48 1.57 26.68
CA THR A 370 6.82 1.43 26.12
C THR A 370 6.71 1.04 24.65
N PHE A 371 7.52 1.69 23.80
CA PHE A 371 7.58 1.48 22.36
C PHE A 371 8.94 0.96 21.91
#